data_AF-A0A7V9GAV2-F1
#
_entry.id   AF-A0A7V9GAV2-F1
#
_cell.length_a   1.000
_cell.length_b   1.000
_cell.length_c   1.000
_cell.angle_alpha   90.00
_cell.angle_beta   90.00
_cell.angle_gamma   90.00
#
_symmetry.space_group_name_H-M   'P 1'
#
loop_
_entity.id
_entity.type
_entity.pdbx_description
1 polymer ?
#
loop_
_entity_poly.entity_id
_entity_poly.type
_entity_poly.pdbx_seq_one_letter_code
_entity_poly.pdbx_strand_id
1 'polypeptide(L)'
;MKSEILSIRHAHSEARRTAQSLSRLKFALGLTFVYMLAEAVGGWLANSLALIADAGHMLTDVGALSLTLGAIWFASRPATSKKTFGYYRLEILAAFVNGIALVLISLWVIYEAYQRWHAPQEVKGFQMTAVAVGGLIVNIIAAFLLRGGHQHDLNMRGAWLHVIGDLLGSVAAIIAGVLILAFGWIWADAATSVLISLIIIFGAWNLIKESVNVLLEGTPAHINLTAVEQMILQTENVENVHDLHVWTITSGIEALSVHIVHQERVVQAKLLQEIREKLHDEFSIDHLTIQLETLADEQANTHPCFSGANCFAPAEMSKIQSSKSKVA
;
A
#
# COMPACT_ATOMS: atom_id res chain seq x y z
N MET A 1 -0.87 6.90 41.62
CA MET A 1 0.35 6.12 41.98
C MET A 1 0.48 4.76 41.26
N LYS A 2 -0.33 3.71 41.53
CA LYS A 2 -0.21 2.43 40.79
C LYS A 2 -0.58 2.52 39.30
N SER A 3 -1.58 3.34 38.93
CA SER A 3 -2.00 3.58 37.55
C SER A 3 -1.00 4.42 36.75
N GLU A 4 -0.40 5.44 37.35
CA GLU A 4 0.68 6.24 36.73
C GLU A 4 1.95 5.43 36.50
N ILE A 5 2.33 4.56 37.44
CA ILE A 5 3.49 3.67 37.27
C ILE A 5 3.23 2.64 36.17
N LEU A 6 1.98 2.18 35.99
CA LEU A 6 1.61 1.27 34.89
C LEU A 6 1.63 1.99 33.53
N SER A 7 1.09 3.22 33.46
CA SER A 7 1.11 4.08 32.27
C SER A 7 2.53 4.44 31.82
N ILE A 8 3.41 4.81 32.76
CA ILE A 8 4.82 5.12 32.47
C ILE A 8 5.59 3.87 32.02
N ARG A 9 5.29 2.69 32.59
CA ARG A 9 5.88 1.41 32.16
C ARG A 9 5.39 1.01 30.77
N HIS A 10 4.11 1.21 30.44
CA HIS A 10 3.58 0.97 29.10
C HIS A 10 4.22 1.89 28.06
N ALA A 11 4.27 3.21 28.32
CA ALA A 11 4.90 4.18 27.43
C ALA A 11 6.40 3.93 27.22
N HIS A 12 7.15 3.57 28.28
CA HIS A 12 8.55 3.17 28.13
C HIS A 12 8.73 1.85 27.37
N SER A 13 7.79 0.90 27.51
CA SER A 13 7.84 -0.37 26.78
C SER A 13 7.51 -0.20 25.29
N GLU A 14 6.56 0.68 24.95
CA GLU A 14 6.21 1.04 23.58
C GLU A 14 7.35 1.84 22.92
N ALA A 15 7.87 2.87 23.58
CA ALA A 15 9.01 3.63 23.07
C ALA A 15 10.25 2.74 22.80
N ARG A 16 10.50 1.75 23.68
CA ARG A 16 11.60 0.79 23.51
C ARG A 16 11.32 -0.21 22.38
N ARG A 17 10.07 -0.66 22.20
CA ARG A 17 9.65 -1.50 21.06
C ARG A 17 9.74 -0.75 19.73
N THR A 18 9.32 0.51 19.67
CA THR A 18 9.41 1.37 18.48
C THR A 18 10.87 1.68 18.12
N ALA A 19 11.72 2.00 19.10
CA ALA A 19 13.15 2.21 18.87
C ALA A 19 13.88 0.94 18.40
N GLN A 20 13.53 -0.22 18.96
CA GLN A 20 14.09 -1.52 18.54
C GLN A 20 13.59 -1.92 17.14
N SER A 21 12.33 -1.62 16.80
CA SER A 21 11.77 -1.79 15.45
C SER A 21 12.51 -0.91 14.43
N LEU A 22 12.76 0.36 14.77
CA LEU A 22 13.51 1.29 13.91
C LEU A 22 14.95 0.86 13.65
N SER A 23 15.67 0.38 14.66
CA SER A 23 17.04 -0.11 14.48
C SER A 23 17.09 -1.33 13.56
N ARG A 24 16.11 -2.23 13.68
CA ARG A 24 16.00 -3.40 12.80
C ARG A 24 15.66 -2.99 11.37
N LEU A 25 14.77 -2.02 11.19
CA LEU A 25 14.37 -1.52 9.87
C LEU A 25 15.55 -0.83 9.15
N LYS A 26 16.35 -0.02 9.87
CA LYS A 26 17.58 0.56 9.32
C LYS A 26 18.62 -0.49 8.95
N PHE A 27 18.78 -1.52 9.79
CA PHE A 27 19.69 -2.63 9.51
C PHE A 27 19.22 -3.43 8.28
N ALA A 28 17.93 -3.75 8.19
CA ALA A 28 17.34 -4.41 7.03
C ALA A 28 17.54 -3.57 5.77
N LEU A 29 17.23 -2.27 5.79
CA LEU A 29 17.49 -1.36 4.67
C LEU A 29 18.96 -1.39 4.24
N GLY A 30 19.89 -1.30 5.20
CA GLY A 30 21.33 -1.34 4.90
C GLY A 30 21.77 -2.67 4.26
N LEU A 31 21.25 -3.80 4.77
CA LEU A 31 21.54 -5.12 4.23
C LEU A 31 20.99 -5.28 2.82
N THR A 32 19.70 -4.98 2.62
CA THR A 32 19.01 -5.03 1.32
C THR A 32 19.68 -4.12 0.30
N PHE A 33 20.08 -2.91 0.71
CA PHE A 33 20.77 -1.96 -0.18
C PHE A 33 22.16 -2.45 -0.60
N VAL A 34 22.95 -2.98 0.33
CA VAL A 34 24.27 -3.55 0.00
C VAL A 34 24.11 -4.76 -0.92
N TYR A 35 23.10 -5.59 -0.68
CA TYR A 35 22.83 -6.76 -1.52
C TYR A 35 22.37 -6.36 -2.93
N MET A 36 21.45 -5.40 -3.06
CA MET A 36 21.05 -4.79 -4.33
C MET A 36 22.25 -4.30 -5.15
N LEU A 37 23.22 -3.63 -4.51
CA LEU A 37 24.44 -3.19 -5.19
C LEU A 37 25.30 -4.37 -5.64
N ALA A 38 25.41 -5.43 -4.84
CA ALA A 38 26.14 -6.64 -5.18
C ALA A 38 25.53 -7.34 -6.40
N GLU A 39 24.20 -7.39 -6.51
CA GLU A 39 23.49 -7.93 -7.68
C GLU A 39 23.62 -7.04 -8.90
N ALA A 40 23.49 -5.73 -8.76
CA ALA A 40 23.64 -4.80 -9.89
C ALA A 40 25.05 -4.89 -10.50
N VAL A 41 26.08 -4.87 -9.64
CA VAL A 41 27.48 -5.02 -10.07
C VAL A 41 27.73 -6.44 -10.58
N GLY A 42 27.23 -7.45 -9.88
CA GLY A 42 27.36 -8.87 -10.26
C GLY A 42 26.72 -9.17 -11.61
N GLY A 43 25.53 -8.64 -11.87
CA GLY A 43 24.80 -8.75 -13.11
C GLY A 43 25.53 -8.08 -14.27
N TRP A 44 26.08 -6.88 -14.05
CA TRP A 44 26.93 -6.24 -15.06
C TRP A 44 28.17 -7.10 -15.34
N LEU A 45 28.94 -7.48 -14.31
CA LEU A 45 30.18 -8.23 -14.49
C LEU A 45 29.97 -9.59 -15.15
N ALA A 46 28.86 -10.26 -14.79
CA ALA A 46 28.43 -11.54 -15.35
C ALA A 46 27.78 -11.40 -16.75
N ASN A 47 27.50 -10.17 -17.19
CA ASN A 47 26.68 -9.86 -18.35
C ASN A 47 25.30 -10.57 -18.31
N SER A 48 24.67 -10.66 -17.13
CA SER A 48 23.40 -11.36 -16.91
C SER A 48 22.26 -10.37 -16.77
N LEU A 49 21.24 -10.49 -17.63
CA LEU A 49 20.03 -9.68 -17.50
C LEU A 49 19.17 -10.11 -16.33
N ALA A 50 19.23 -11.40 -15.93
CA ALA A 50 18.40 -11.90 -14.85
C ALA A 50 18.81 -11.27 -13.51
N LEU A 51 20.12 -11.14 -13.26
CA LEU A 51 20.64 -10.46 -12.08
C LEU A 51 20.36 -8.95 -12.09
N ILE A 52 20.37 -8.31 -13.27
CA ILE A 52 19.99 -6.89 -13.39
C ILE A 52 18.49 -6.70 -13.12
N ALA A 53 17.65 -7.62 -13.58
CA ALA A 53 16.22 -7.62 -13.27
C ALA A 53 15.96 -7.79 -11.77
N ASP A 54 16.67 -8.73 -11.14
CA ASP A 54 16.58 -8.99 -9.68
C ASP A 54 17.05 -7.76 -8.88
N ALA A 55 18.18 -7.15 -9.26
CA ALA A 55 18.64 -5.90 -8.67
C ALA A 55 17.62 -4.76 -8.81
N GLY A 56 16.89 -4.70 -9.94
CA GLY A 56 15.78 -3.79 -10.15
C GLY A 56 14.61 -4.04 -9.19
N HIS A 57 14.30 -5.30 -8.90
CA HIS A 57 13.32 -5.66 -7.87
C HIS A 57 13.79 -5.25 -6.48
N MET A 58 15.04 -5.56 -6.12
CA MET A 58 15.64 -5.18 -4.84
C MET A 58 15.67 -3.66 -4.62
N LEU A 59 15.78 -2.86 -5.68
CA LEU A 59 15.65 -1.40 -5.61
C LEU A 59 14.30 -0.99 -5.02
N THR A 60 13.24 -1.73 -5.30
CA THR A 60 11.92 -1.42 -4.74
C THR A 60 11.73 -1.84 -3.32
N ASP A 61 12.44 -2.87 -2.87
CA ASP A 61 12.47 -3.23 -1.46
C ASP A 61 13.22 -2.18 -0.66
N VAL A 62 14.35 -1.70 -1.18
CA VAL A 62 15.06 -0.55 -0.65
C VAL A 62 14.15 0.68 -0.63
N GLY A 63 13.41 0.92 -1.72
CA GLY A 63 12.44 2.00 -1.82
C GLY A 63 11.37 1.91 -0.74
N ALA A 64 10.69 0.77 -0.62
CA ALA A 64 9.65 0.51 0.36
C ALA A 64 10.17 0.68 1.80
N LEU A 65 11.31 0.08 2.14
CA LEU A 65 11.94 0.21 3.46
C LEU A 65 12.35 1.66 3.76
N SER A 66 12.85 2.39 2.76
CA SER A 66 13.18 3.81 2.87
C SER A 66 11.92 4.64 3.10
N LEU A 67 10.82 4.31 2.43
CA LEU A 67 9.53 4.97 2.62
C LEU A 67 8.95 4.68 3.99
N THR A 68 9.01 3.45 4.49
CA THR A 68 8.57 3.14 5.85
C THR A 68 9.39 3.91 6.90
N LEU A 69 10.72 3.98 6.73
CA LEU A 69 11.57 4.81 7.61
C LEU A 69 11.25 6.30 7.48
N GLY A 70 10.99 6.77 6.26
CA GLY A 70 10.56 8.13 5.97
C GLY A 70 9.21 8.45 6.63
N ALA A 71 8.22 7.56 6.52
CA ALA A 71 6.90 7.69 7.10
C ALA A 71 6.98 7.78 8.63
N ILE A 72 7.76 6.92 9.28
CA ILE A 72 7.97 7.00 10.73
C ILE A 72 8.63 8.33 11.12
N TRP A 73 9.60 8.79 10.33
CA TRP A 73 10.25 10.08 10.56
C TRP A 73 9.30 11.27 10.33
N PHE A 74 8.45 11.22 9.30
CA PHE A 74 7.46 12.26 9.01
C PHE A 74 6.32 12.27 10.04
N ALA A 75 5.86 11.10 10.51
CA ALA A 75 4.87 10.99 11.58
C ALA A 75 5.37 11.61 12.90
N SER A 76 6.69 11.66 13.10
CA SER A 76 7.29 12.37 14.25
C SER A 76 7.35 13.90 14.08
N ARG A 77 7.01 14.44 12.90
CA ARG A 77 7.00 15.89 12.64
C ARG A 77 5.60 16.46 12.83
N PRO A 78 5.45 17.58 13.56
CA PRO A 78 4.16 18.22 13.72
C PRO A 78 3.62 18.74 12.38
N ALA A 79 2.30 18.65 12.18
CA ALA A 79 1.62 19.31 11.08
C ALA A 79 1.93 20.80 11.07
N THR A 80 2.02 21.40 9.88
CA THR A 80 2.29 22.84 9.73
C THR A 80 1.04 23.53 9.18
N SER A 81 0.93 24.85 9.35
CA SER A 81 -0.21 25.61 8.80
C SER A 81 -0.33 25.52 7.27
N LYS A 82 0.77 25.24 6.57
CA LYS A 82 0.78 25.02 5.11
C LYS A 82 0.49 23.58 4.70
N LYS A 83 0.56 22.64 5.64
CA LYS A 83 0.38 21.20 5.45
C LYS A 83 -0.36 20.64 6.67
N THR A 84 -1.67 20.82 6.67
CA THR A 84 -2.57 20.49 7.80
C THR A 84 -2.60 19.00 8.11
N PHE A 85 -2.51 18.16 7.09
CA PHE A 85 -2.30 16.72 7.23
C PHE A 85 -0.81 16.31 7.32
N GLY A 86 0.11 17.27 7.35
CA GLY A 86 1.55 16.96 7.30
C GLY A 86 2.00 16.46 5.93
N TYR A 87 2.95 15.52 5.92
CA TYR A 87 3.68 15.08 4.72
C TYR A 87 3.34 13.65 4.29
N TYR A 88 2.24 13.08 4.79
CA TYR A 88 1.86 11.68 4.54
C TYR A 88 1.77 11.33 3.05
N ARG A 89 1.22 12.21 2.19
CA ARG A 89 1.13 11.95 0.74
C ARG A 89 2.48 11.84 -0.01
N LEU A 90 3.61 12.23 0.59
CA LEU A 90 4.93 12.00 -0.03
C LEU A 90 5.26 10.52 -0.12
N GLU A 91 4.77 9.71 0.83
CA GLU A 91 4.91 8.26 0.82
C GLU A 91 4.27 7.66 -0.44
N ILE A 92 3.02 8.05 -0.71
CA ILE A 92 2.24 7.61 -1.87
C ILE A 92 2.88 8.08 -3.18
N LEU A 93 3.36 9.33 -3.25
CA LEU A 93 4.01 9.85 -4.44
C LEU A 93 5.31 9.09 -4.75
N ALA A 94 6.08 8.75 -3.72
CA ALA A 94 7.31 7.99 -3.90
C ALA A 94 7.02 6.54 -4.30
N ALA A 95 6.00 5.90 -3.73
CA ALA A 95 5.54 4.57 -4.16
C ALA A 95 5.11 4.56 -5.65
N PHE A 96 4.39 5.60 -6.09
CA PHE A 96 4.00 5.78 -7.49
C PHE A 96 5.20 5.91 -8.43
N VAL A 97 6.17 6.80 -8.11
CA VAL A 97 7.39 6.98 -8.91
C VAL A 97 8.23 5.69 -8.94
N ASN A 98 8.32 4.99 -7.82
CA ASN A 98 9.01 3.72 -7.70
C ASN A 98 8.38 2.63 -8.58
N GLY A 99 7.05 2.53 -8.59
CA GLY A 99 6.32 1.63 -9.48
C GLY A 99 6.59 1.92 -10.96
N ILE A 100 6.61 3.20 -11.36
CA ILE A 100 6.95 3.59 -12.74
C ILE A 100 8.38 3.19 -13.10
N ALA A 101 9.34 3.44 -12.20
CA ALA A 101 10.74 3.10 -12.42
C ALA A 101 10.92 1.58 -12.67
N LEU A 102 10.23 0.74 -11.89
CA LEU A 102 10.21 -0.71 -12.12
C LEU A 102 9.71 -1.09 -13.49
N VAL A 103 8.55 -0.56 -13.90
CA VAL A 103 7.97 -0.87 -15.21
C VAL A 103 8.96 -0.50 -16.31
N LEU A 104 9.61 0.66 -16.22
CA LEU A 104 10.60 1.09 -17.21
C LEU A 104 11.84 0.18 -17.24
N ILE A 105 12.39 -0.18 -16.07
CA ILE A 105 13.54 -1.09 -15.97
C ILE A 105 13.18 -2.47 -16.52
N SER A 106 12.03 -3.03 -16.14
CA SER A 106 11.57 -4.34 -16.61
C SER A 106 11.28 -4.35 -18.11
N LEU A 107 10.68 -3.30 -18.67
CA LEU A 107 10.49 -3.18 -20.12
C LEU A 107 11.83 -3.10 -20.86
N TRP A 108 12.82 -2.38 -20.30
CA TRP A 108 14.17 -2.35 -20.85
C TRP A 108 14.84 -3.73 -20.78
N VAL A 109 14.73 -4.47 -19.68
CA VAL A 109 15.24 -5.84 -19.57
C VAL A 109 14.58 -6.78 -20.59
N ILE A 110 13.26 -6.69 -20.78
CA ILE A 110 12.55 -7.50 -21.80
C ILE A 110 13.07 -7.15 -23.21
N TYR A 111 13.28 -5.86 -23.49
CA TYR A 111 13.84 -5.42 -24.76
C TYR A 111 15.25 -5.97 -25.00
N GLU A 112 16.15 -5.89 -24.00
CA GLU A 112 17.49 -6.47 -24.08
C GLU A 112 17.47 -7.99 -24.21
N ALA A 113 16.56 -8.67 -23.51
CA ALA A 113 16.41 -10.12 -23.61
C ALA A 113 15.95 -10.54 -25.01
N TYR A 114 15.05 -9.76 -25.64
CA TYR A 114 14.65 -9.96 -27.03
C TYR A 114 15.84 -9.81 -27.98
N GLN A 115 16.68 -8.78 -27.78
CA GLN A 115 17.87 -8.57 -28.61
C GLN A 115 18.89 -9.71 -28.46
N ARG A 116 19.09 -10.22 -27.25
CA ARG A 116 19.97 -11.38 -26.99
C ARG A 116 19.50 -12.67 -27.65
N TRP A 117 18.20 -12.79 -27.94
CA TRP A 117 17.67 -13.95 -28.67
C TRP A 117 18.12 -13.97 -30.13
N HIS A 118 18.24 -12.79 -30.75
CA HIS A 118 18.71 -12.63 -32.13
C HIS A 118 20.22 -12.56 -32.24
N ALA A 119 20.88 -11.97 -31.25
CA ALA A 119 22.34 -11.86 -31.17
C ALA A 119 22.84 -12.34 -29.80
N PRO A 120 23.07 -13.67 -29.63
CA PRO A 120 23.50 -14.24 -28.36
C PRO A 120 24.80 -13.60 -27.87
N GLN A 121 24.76 -13.09 -26.65
CA GLN A 121 25.94 -12.54 -25.96
C GLN A 121 26.41 -13.53 -24.90
N GLU A 122 27.72 -13.65 -24.71
CA GLU A 122 28.25 -14.50 -23.65
C GLU A 122 27.78 -14.03 -22.27
N VAL A 123 27.22 -14.97 -21.51
CA VAL A 123 26.85 -14.79 -20.10
C VAL A 123 27.81 -15.63 -19.27
N LYS A 124 28.47 -15.02 -18.29
CA LYS A 124 29.44 -15.71 -17.44
C LYS A 124 28.70 -16.49 -16.37
N GLY A 125 28.23 -17.69 -16.73
CA GLY A 125 27.38 -18.55 -15.90
C GLY A 125 27.90 -18.76 -14.48
N PHE A 126 29.22 -18.91 -14.28
CA PHE A 126 29.80 -19.07 -12.94
C PHE A 126 29.57 -17.85 -12.04
N GLN A 127 29.81 -16.64 -12.57
CA GLN A 127 29.62 -15.40 -11.82
C GLN A 127 28.14 -15.17 -11.54
N MET A 128 27.29 -15.43 -12.53
CA MET A 128 25.84 -15.37 -12.39
C MET A 128 25.34 -16.29 -11.26
N THR A 129 25.72 -17.57 -11.29
CA THR A 129 25.33 -18.55 -10.27
C THR A 129 25.89 -18.19 -8.90
N ALA A 130 27.15 -17.73 -8.80
CA ALA A 130 27.75 -17.37 -7.52
C ALA A 130 27.00 -16.21 -6.83
N VAL A 131 26.63 -15.18 -7.58
CA VAL A 131 25.85 -14.05 -7.07
C VAL A 131 24.44 -14.50 -6.66
N ALA A 132 23.76 -15.26 -7.52
CA ALA A 132 22.40 -15.75 -7.23
C ALA A 132 22.33 -16.71 -6.02
N VAL A 133 23.37 -17.54 -5.80
CA VAL A 133 23.50 -18.36 -4.58
C VAL A 133 23.69 -17.48 -3.34
N GLY A 134 24.48 -16.40 -3.46
CA GLY A 134 24.62 -15.40 -2.39
C GLY A 134 23.27 -14.81 -1.98
N GLY A 135 22.45 -14.43 -2.96
CA GLY A 135 21.08 -13.95 -2.73
C GLY A 135 20.16 -14.94 -2.09
N LEU A 136 20.17 -16.17 -2.61
CA LEU A 136 19.39 -17.24 -2.04
C LEU A 136 19.72 -17.43 -0.55
N ILE A 137 20.99 -17.38 -0.16
CA ILE A 137 21.40 -17.48 1.25
C ILE A 137 20.86 -16.30 2.06
N VAL A 138 20.99 -15.07 1.57
CA VAL A 138 20.47 -13.87 2.24
C VAL A 138 18.95 -13.96 2.44
N ASN A 139 18.22 -14.33 1.39
CA ASN A 139 16.77 -14.47 1.42
C ASN A 139 16.31 -15.63 2.30
N ILE A 140 17.05 -16.74 2.37
CA ILE A 140 16.77 -17.83 3.32
C ILE A 140 16.96 -17.35 4.77
N ILE A 141 18.04 -16.60 5.05
CA ILE A 141 18.27 -16.02 6.38
C ILE A 141 17.12 -15.08 6.75
N ALA A 142 16.71 -14.20 5.82
CA ALA A 142 15.56 -13.31 6.01
C ALA A 142 14.26 -14.09 6.27
N ALA A 143 13.98 -15.12 5.47
CA ALA A 143 12.82 -15.98 5.62
C ALA A 143 12.78 -16.68 7.00
N PHE A 144 13.92 -17.19 7.47
CA PHE A 144 14.01 -17.87 8.76
C PHE A 144 13.81 -16.89 9.93
N LEU A 145 14.35 -15.67 9.83
CA LEU A 145 14.14 -14.61 10.82
C LEU A 145 12.67 -14.19 10.91
N LEU A 146 11.93 -14.22 9.79
CA LEU A 146 10.52 -13.82 9.71
C LEU A 146 9.54 -14.96 10.03
N ARG A 147 10.01 -16.22 10.04
CA ARG A 147 9.19 -17.42 10.31
C ARG A 147 8.50 -17.41 11.69
N GLY A 148 9.04 -16.69 12.65
CA GLY A 148 8.52 -16.69 14.03
C GLY A 148 7.17 -16.01 14.24
N GLY A 149 6.69 -15.17 13.31
CA GLY A 149 5.49 -14.33 13.53
C GLY A 149 4.42 -14.32 12.44
N HIS A 150 4.59 -15.09 11.35
CA HIS A 150 3.66 -15.12 10.21
C HIS A 150 2.27 -15.74 10.48
N GLN A 151 2.03 -16.37 11.64
CA GLN A 151 0.76 -17.05 11.95
C GLN A 151 -0.34 -16.10 12.48
N HIS A 152 0.03 -14.91 12.99
CA HIS A 152 -0.92 -14.04 13.71
C HIS A 152 -0.94 -12.58 13.21
N ASP A 153 -0.10 -12.22 12.24
CA ASP A 153 0.02 -10.85 11.75
C ASP A 153 0.01 -10.83 10.21
N LEU A 154 -0.99 -10.16 9.63
CA LEU A 154 -1.15 -10.01 8.18
C LEU A 154 0.04 -9.27 7.55
N ASN A 155 0.66 -8.33 8.26
CA ASN A 155 1.86 -7.65 7.79
C ASN A 155 3.04 -8.60 7.71
N MET A 156 3.19 -9.51 8.69
CA MET A 156 4.22 -10.53 8.66
C MET A 156 3.97 -11.58 7.57
N ARG A 157 2.71 -11.90 7.27
CA ARG A 157 2.36 -12.77 6.15
C ARG A 157 2.71 -12.12 4.81
N GLY A 158 2.46 -10.82 4.66
CA GLY A 158 2.87 -10.04 3.47
C GLY A 158 4.38 -10.06 3.27
N ALA A 159 5.15 -9.72 4.30
CA ALA A 159 6.62 -9.78 4.26
C ALA A 159 7.15 -11.19 3.96
N TRP A 160 6.50 -12.25 4.48
CA TRP A 160 6.89 -13.64 4.19
C TRP A 160 6.60 -14.04 2.73
N LEU A 161 5.46 -13.65 2.18
CA LEU A 161 5.13 -13.89 0.77
C LEU A 161 6.08 -13.15 -0.18
N HIS A 162 6.49 -11.94 0.19
CA HIS A 162 7.50 -11.17 -0.53
C HIS A 162 8.82 -11.92 -0.61
N VAL A 163 9.37 -12.35 0.53
CA VAL A 163 10.63 -13.11 0.58
C VAL A 163 10.55 -14.42 -0.20
N ILE A 164 9.38 -15.09 -0.24
CA ILE A 164 9.19 -16.26 -1.11
C ILE A 164 9.31 -15.89 -2.58
N GLY A 165 8.78 -14.73 -2.99
CA GLY A 165 8.97 -14.18 -4.34
C GLY A 165 10.45 -14.04 -4.69
N ASP A 166 11.23 -13.42 -3.80
CA ASP A 166 12.67 -13.22 -4.02
C ASP A 166 13.43 -14.56 -4.10
N LEU A 167 13.06 -15.53 -3.25
CA LEU A 167 13.63 -16.88 -3.31
C LEU A 167 13.37 -17.54 -4.68
N LEU A 168 12.18 -17.37 -5.26
CA LEU A 168 11.87 -17.89 -6.58
C LEU A 168 12.70 -17.21 -7.67
N GLY A 169 12.92 -15.90 -7.57
CA GLY A 169 13.82 -15.13 -8.46
C GLY A 169 15.25 -15.66 -8.41
N SER A 170 15.82 -15.78 -7.21
CA SER A 170 17.16 -16.34 -7.01
C SER A 170 17.28 -17.78 -7.53
N VAL A 171 16.28 -18.64 -7.29
CA VAL A 171 16.27 -20.01 -7.82
C VAL A 171 16.22 -20.03 -9.35
N ALA A 172 15.41 -19.18 -9.98
CA ALA A 172 15.33 -19.10 -11.43
C ALA A 172 16.67 -18.65 -12.04
N ALA A 173 17.36 -17.69 -11.42
CA ALA A 173 18.70 -17.26 -11.83
C ALA A 173 19.75 -18.36 -11.64
N ILE A 174 19.72 -19.11 -10.53
CA ILE A 174 20.62 -20.25 -10.31
C ILE A 174 20.42 -21.32 -11.39
N ILE A 175 19.17 -21.69 -11.67
CA ILE A 175 18.85 -22.68 -12.71
C ILE A 175 19.39 -22.23 -14.06
N ALA A 176 19.17 -20.96 -14.44
CA ALA A 176 19.70 -20.41 -15.69
C ALA A 176 21.23 -20.47 -15.74
N GLY A 177 21.93 -20.06 -14.67
CA GLY A 177 23.39 -20.12 -14.60
C GLY A 177 23.93 -21.55 -14.68
N VAL A 178 23.28 -22.52 -14.04
CA VAL A 178 23.64 -23.95 -14.13
C VAL A 178 23.43 -24.48 -15.55
N LEU A 179 22.34 -24.12 -16.22
CA LEU A 179 22.10 -24.52 -17.62
C LEU A 179 23.15 -23.93 -18.57
N ILE A 180 23.59 -22.69 -18.33
CA ILE A 180 24.68 -22.06 -19.08
C ILE A 180 25.99 -22.83 -18.86
N LEU A 181 26.32 -23.18 -17.62
CA LEU A 181 27.55 -23.89 -17.29
C LEU A 181 27.58 -25.34 -17.82
N ALA A 182 26.46 -26.06 -17.72
CA ALA A 182 26.39 -27.48 -18.07
C ALA A 182 26.18 -27.72 -19.56
N PHE A 183 25.38 -26.87 -20.23
CA PHE A 183 24.93 -27.10 -21.60
C PHE A 183 25.30 -25.98 -22.57
N GLY A 184 25.87 -24.87 -22.09
CA GLY A 184 26.15 -23.69 -22.93
C GLY A 184 24.88 -22.96 -23.37
N TRP A 185 23.75 -23.16 -22.68
CA TRP A 185 22.46 -22.56 -23.05
C TRP A 185 22.37 -21.09 -22.63
N ILE A 186 23.07 -20.23 -23.36
CA ILE A 186 23.14 -18.79 -23.13
C ILE A 186 21.74 -18.13 -23.11
N TRP A 187 20.80 -18.64 -23.92
CA TRP A 187 19.43 -18.13 -23.99
C TRP A 187 18.64 -18.31 -22.67
N ALA A 188 19.09 -19.18 -21.76
CA ALA A 188 18.44 -19.40 -20.47
C ALA A 188 18.41 -18.12 -19.61
N ASP A 189 19.45 -17.28 -19.65
CA ASP A 189 19.46 -15.98 -18.98
C ASP A 189 18.36 -15.07 -19.53
N ALA A 190 18.23 -14.97 -20.86
CA ALA A 190 17.21 -14.14 -21.50
C ALA A 190 15.78 -14.62 -21.15
N ALA A 191 15.53 -15.93 -21.18
CA ALA A 191 14.22 -16.49 -20.82
C ALA A 191 13.86 -16.22 -19.34
N THR A 192 14.81 -16.46 -18.42
CA THR A 192 14.62 -16.15 -16.99
C THR A 192 14.42 -14.66 -16.75
N SER A 193 15.14 -13.80 -17.47
CA SER A 193 15.02 -12.33 -17.34
C SER A 193 13.62 -11.85 -17.73
N VAL A 194 13.05 -12.39 -18.82
CA VAL A 194 11.67 -12.08 -19.24
C VAL A 194 10.68 -12.54 -18.17
N LEU A 195 10.86 -13.75 -17.64
CA LEU A 195 9.99 -14.29 -16.58
C LEU A 195 9.99 -13.38 -15.34
N ILE A 196 11.17 -13.05 -14.81
CA ILE A 196 11.33 -12.17 -13.64
C ILE A 196 10.72 -10.79 -13.93
N SER A 197 10.99 -10.21 -15.10
CA SER A 197 10.47 -8.90 -15.50
C SER A 197 8.94 -8.86 -15.57
N LEU A 198 8.29 -9.94 -16.04
CA LEU A 198 6.82 -10.00 -16.09
C LEU A 198 6.21 -10.05 -14.68
N ILE A 199 6.83 -10.77 -13.74
CA ILE A 199 6.42 -10.82 -12.34
C ILE A 199 6.54 -9.42 -11.71
N ILE A 200 7.67 -8.74 -11.94
CA ILE A 200 7.92 -7.38 -11.46
C ILE A 200 6.88 -6.39 -12.03
N ILE A 201 6.61 -6.43 -13.33
CA ILE A 201 5.61 -5.55 -13.98
C ILE A 201 4.23 -5.74 -13.36
N PHE A 202 3.83 -6.98 -13.09
CA PHE A 202 2.53 -7.26 -12.46
C PHE A 202 2.44 -6.64 -11.06
N GLY A 203 3.48 -6.82 -10.23
CA GLY A 203 3.56 -6.19 -8.90
C GLY A 203 3.56 -4.67 -8.97
N ALA A 204 4.40 -4.09 -9.84
CA ALA A 204 4.51 -2.65 -10.02
C ALA A 204 3.21 -2.01 -10.50
N TRP A 205 2.47 -2.69 -11.38
CA TRP A 205 1.19 -2.20 -11.88
C TRP A 205 0.12 -2.10 -10.79
N ASN A 206 0.09 -3.07 -9.87
CA ASN A 206 -0.81 -3.01 -8.71
C ASN A 206 -0.42 -1.86 -7.78
N LEU A 207 0.87 -1.69 -7.48
CA LEU A 207 1.37 -0.57 -6.68
C LEU A 207 1.02 0.80 -7.29
N ILE A 208 1.17 0.94 -8.61
CA ILE A 208 0.80 2.16 -9.34
C ILE A 208 -0.70 2.43 -9.18
N LYS A 209 -1.55 1.43 -9.44
CA LYS A 209 -3.02 1.58 -9.32
C LYS A 209 -3.45 1.99 -7.92
N GLU A 210 -2.91 1.34 -6.90
CA GLU A 210 -3.19 1.67 -5.50
C GLU A 210 -2.75 3.10 -5.18
N SER A 211 -1.54 3.49 -5.58
CA SER A 211 -1.04 4.85 -5.37
C SER A 211 -1.89 5.90 -6.09
N VAL A 212 -2.32 5.64 -7.33
CA VAL A 212 -3.22 6.51 -8.08
C VAL A 212 -4.58 6.63 -7.39
N ASN A 213 -5.14 5.52 -6.90
CA ASN A 213 -6.40 5.53 -6.17
C ASN A 213 -6.31 6.46 -4.95
N VAL A 214 -5.24 6.36 -4.15
CA VAL A 214 -5.02 7.24 -3.00
C VAL A 214 -4.82 8.70 -3.43
N LEU A 215 -4.07 8.97 -4.50
CA LEU A 215 -3.86 10.33 -5.00
C LEU A 215 -5.14 10.98 -5.54
N LEU A 216 -6.05 10.18 -6.08
CA LEU A 216 -7.37 10.60 -6.57
C LEU A 216 -8.45 10.61 -5.48
N GLU A 217 -8.07 10.41 -4.21
CA GLU A 217 -9.00 10.37 -3.07
C GLU A 217 -10.08 9.28 -3.24
N GLY A 218 -9.71 8.20 -3.94
CA GLY A 218 -10.57 7.05 -4.16
C GLY A 218 -10.81 6.25 -2.88
N THR A 219 -11.95 5.55 -2.87
CA THR A 219 -12.33 4.69 -1.76
C THR A 219 -11.31 3.56 -1.56
N PRO A 220 -10.91 3.26 -0.31
CA PRO A 220 -9.97 2.18 -0.03
C PRO A 220 -10.57 0.83 -0.42
N ALA A 221 -9.77 -0.05 -1.04
CA ALA A 221 -10.28 -1.31 -1.61
C ALA A 221 -10.91 -2.28 -0.59
N HIS A 222 -10.57 -2.14 0.70
CA HIS A 222 -11.10 -2.97 1.78
C HIS A 222 -12.38 -2.40 2.41
N ILE A 223 -12.78 -1.17 2.07
CA ILE A 223 -13.97 -0.51 2.60
C ILE A 223 -15.12 -0.63 1.60
N ASN A 224 -16.21 -1.23 2.04
CA ASN A 224 -17.46 -1.24 1.29
C ASN A 224 -18.31 -0.03 1.70
N LEU A 225 -18.36 1.00 0.86
CA LEU A 225 -19.16 2.22 1.11
C LEU A 225 -20.63 1.92 1.41
N THR A 226 -21.23 0.95 0.74
CA THR A 226 -22.62 0.56 1.00
C THR A 226 -22.79 -0.03 2.40
N ALA A 227 -21.82 -0.80 2.87
CA ALA A 227 -21.86 -1.33 4.24
C ALA A 227 -21.73 -0.21 5.28
N VAL A 228 -20.85 0.78 5.04
CA VAL A 228 -20.72 1.96 5.89
C VAL A 228 -22.02 2.75 5.95
N GLU A 229 -22.61 3.06 4.79
CA GLU A 229 -23.89 3.77 4.69
C GLU A 229 -25.01 3.03 5.45
N GLN A 230 -25.14 1.72 5.24
CA GLN A 230 -26.16 0.91 5.90
C GLN A 230 -25.98 0.85 7.41
N MET A 231 -24.74 0.75 7.90
CA MET A 231 -24.46 0.77 9.33
C MET A 231 -24.89 2.10 9.96
N ILE A 232 -24.59 3.23 9.31
CA ILE A 232 -24.99 4.55 9.79
C ILE A 232 -26.53 4.67 9.79
N LEU A 233 -27.21 4.27 8.72
CA LEU A 233 -28.67 4.29 8.61
C LEU A 233 -29.38 3.40 9.63
N GLN A 234 -28.73 2.32 10.09
CA GLN A 234 -29.28 1.43 11.12
C GLN A 234 -29.13 1.98 12.55
N THR A 235 -28.40 3.09 12.73
CA THR A 235 -28.25 3.73 14.04
C THR A 235 -29.53 4.47 14.44
N GLU A 236 -29.94 4.34 15.70
CA GLU A 236 -31.19 4.91 16.20
C GLU A 236 -31.21 6.44 16.00
N ASN A 237 -32.34 6.95 15.51
CA ASN A 237 -32.58 8.38 15.24
C ASN A 237 -31.86 8.97 14.02
N VAL A 238 -31.18 8.16 13.21
CA VAL A 238 -30.72 8.54 11.87
C VAL A 238 -31.86 8.36 10.87
N GLU A 239 -32.15 9.39 10.08
CA GLU A 239 -33.20 9.35 9.04
C GLU A 239 -32.61 9.18 7.64
N ASN A 240 -31.48 9.84 7.36
CA ASN A 240 -30.84 9.79 6.05
C ASN A 240 -29.32 10.03 6.17
N VAL A 241 -28.58 9.58 5.15
CA VAL A 241 -27.13 9.78 4.99
C VAL A 241 -26.86 10.28 3.59
N HIS A 242 -26.06 11.34 3.48
CA HIS A 242 -25.62 11.87 2.19
C HIS A 242 -24.21 12.46 2.32
N ASP A 243 -23.62 12.83 1.18
CA ASP A 243 -22.24 13.32 1.06
C ASP A 243 -21.22 12.41 1.77
N LEU A 244 -21.43 11.09 1.65
CA LEU A 244 -20.54 10.09 2.23
C LEU A 244 -19.30 9.91 1.35
N HIS A 245 -18.16 10.39 1.84
CA HIS A 245 -16.85 10.25 1.23
C HIS A 245 -15.92 9.50 2.16
N VAL A 246 -15.20 8.53 1.61
CA VAL A 246 -14.17 7.78 2.34
C VAL A 246 -12.94 7.71 1.45
N TRP A 247 -11.78 8.11 2.00
CA TRP A 247 -10.51 8.12 1.28
C TRP A 247 -9.34 7.77 2.20
N THR A 248 -8.24 7.33 1.58
CA THR A 248 -6.98 7.07 2.28
C THR A 248 -6.10 8.33 2.29
N ILE A 249 -5.55 8.71 3.44
CA ILE A 249 -4.53 9.77 3.53
C ILE A 249 -3.14 9.18 3.26
N THR A 250 -2.82 8.09 3.94
CA THR A 250 -1.68 7.21 3.69
C THR A 250 -1.98 5.82 4.23
N SER A 251 -1.07 4.86 4.02
CA SER A 251 -1.19 3.49 4.51
C SER A 251 -1.56 3.46 6.00
N GLY A 252 -2.75 2.91 6.30
CA GLY A 252 -3.27 2.76 7.66
C GLY A 252 -3.92 4.00 8.26
N ILE A 253 -4.10 5.09 7.49
CA ILE A 253 -4.84 6.27 7.92
C ILE A 253 -5.96 6.53 6.91
N GLU A 254 -7.14 6.02 7.25
CA GLU A 254 -8.37 6.25 6.50
C GLU A 254 -9.14 7.43 7.08
N ALA A 255 -9.79 8.18 6.22
CA ALA A 255 -10.58 9.35 6.56
C ALA A 255 -11.98 9.27 5.95
N LEU A 256 -12.95 9.82 6.66
CA LEU A 256 -14.35 9.84 6.25
C LEU A 256 -14.95 11.23 6.52
N SER A 257 -15.71 11.70 5.53
CA SER A 257 -16.61 12.85 5.64
C SER A 257 -18.03 12.39 5.33
N VAL A 258 -19.01 12.78 6.14
CA VAL A 258 -20.40 12.40 5.93
C VAL A 258 -21.37 13.41 6.53
N HIS A 259 -22.51 13.58 5.88
CA HIS A 259 -23.65 14.31 6.40
C HIS A 259 -24.74 13.34 6.83
N ILE A 260 -25.26 13.53 8.04
CA ILE A 260 -26.24 12.65 8.67
C ILE A 260 -27.44 13.48 9.08
N VAL A 261 -28.59 13.15 8.50
CA VAL A 261 -29.88 13.74 8.86
C VAL A 261 -30.44 12.97 10.03
N HIS A 262 -30.75 13.67 11.11
CA HIS A 262 -31.29 13.08 12.34
C HIS A 262 -32.62 13.70 12.75
N GLN A 263 -33.37 13.01 13.61
CA GLN A 263 -34.62 13.52 14.19
C GLN A 263 -34.39 14.78 15.04
N GLU A 264 -35.32 15.74 15.05
CA GLU A 264 -35.16 17.04 15.75
C GLU A 264 -34.86 16.95 17.26
N ARG A 265 -35.23 15.85 17.93
CA ARG A 265 -35.14 15.71 19.40
C ARG A 265 -34.03 14.78 19.87
N VAL A 266 -32.89 14.79 19.19
CA VAL A 266 -31.74 13.92 19.53
C VAL A 266 -30.67 14.69 20.29
N VAL A 267 -30.06 14.02 21.28
CA VAL A 267 -28.82 14.52 21.90
C VAL A 267 -27.67 14.23 20.93
N GLN A 268 -27.35 15.19 20.08
CA GLN A 268 -26.34 15.09 19.01
C GLN A 268 -25.00 14.50 19.47
N ALA A 269 -24.51 14.89 20.64
CA ALA A 269 -23.25 14.38 21.18
C ALA A 269 -23.26 12.86 21.40
N LYS A 270 -24.39 12.29 21.83
CA LYS A 270 -24.53 10.85 22.07
C LYS A 270 -24.60 10.08 20.74
N LEU A 271 -25.36 10.59 19.78
CA LEU A 271 -25.45 10.03 18.44
C LEU A 271 -24.07 10.01 17.76
N LEU A 272 -23.34 11.13 17.83
CA LEU A 272 -22.00 11.26 17.27
C LEU A 272 -21.02 10.27 17.90
N GLN A 273 -21.09 10.06 19.22
CA GLN A 273 -20.25 9.08 19.90
C GLN A 273 -20.53 7.65 19.43
N GLU A 274 -21.80 7.26 19.36
CA GLU A 274 -22.21 5.92 18.94
C GLU A 274 -21.74 5.60 17.51
N ILE A 275 -21.92 6.56 16.58
CA ILE A 275 -21.50 6.39 15.19
C ILE A 275 -19.97 6.30 15.08
N ARG A 276 -19.23 7.12 15.85
CA ARG A 276 -17.76 7.06 15.88
C ARG A 276 -17.24 5.71 16.37
N GLU A 277 -17.84 5.18 17.44
CA GLU A 277 -17.46 3.87 18.00
C GLU A 277 -17.70 2.76 16.97
N LYS A 278 -18.85 2.74 16.30
CA LYS A 278 -19.14 1.74 15.25
C LYS A 278 -18.20 1.87 14.03
N LEU A 279 -17.91 3.09 13.57
CA LEU A 279 -16.97 3.32 12.46
C LEU A 279 -15.55 2.86 12.79
N HIS A 280 -15.12 3.04 14.04
CA HIS A 280 -13.84 2.52 14.52
C HIS A 280 -13.83 1.00 14.59
N ASP A 281 -14.82 0.40 15.27
CA ASP A 281 -14.84 -1.03 15.57
C ASP A 281 -15.05 -1.91 14.33
N GLU A 282 -15.91 -1.49 13.39
CA GLU A 282 -16.26 -2.29 12.22
C GLU A 282 -15.39 -2.00 10.99
N PHE A 283 -14.92 -0.75 10.84
CA PHE A 283 -14.22 -0.30 9.63
C PHE A 283 -12.82 0.29 9.88
N SER A 284 -12.40 0.43 11.16
CA SER A 284 -11.10 1.01 11.54
C SER A 284 -10.86 2.42 10.98
N ILE A 285 -11.92 3.24 10.89
CA ILE A 285 -11.83 4.63 10.42
C ILE A 285 -11.82 5.58 11.62
N ASP A 286 -10.69 6.23 11.86
CA ASP A 286 -10.48 7.12 13.01
C ASP A 286 -10.61 8.61 12.67
N HIS A 287 -10.26 9.00 11.43
CA HIS A 287 -10.29 10.40 11.03
C HIS A 287 -11.66 10.78 10.47
N LEU A 288 -12.54 11.24 11.36
CA LEU A 288 -13.96 11.43 11.06
C LEU A 288 -14.38 12.90 11.08
N THR A 289 -14.99 13.36 9.99
CA THR A 289 -15.77 14.60 9.92
C THR A 289 -17.23 14.22 9.70
N ILE A 290 -18.07 14.44 10.72
CA ILE A 290 -19.50 14.10 10.66
C ILE A 290 -20.28 15.38 10.86
N GLN A 291 -21.04 15.78 9.84
CA GLN A 291 -21.96 16.90 9.90
C GLN A 291 -23.36 16.37 10.26
N LEU A 292 -23.91 16.86 11.36
CA LEU A 292 -25.26 16.51 11.82
C LEU A 292 -26.23 17.59 11.36
N GLU A 293 -27.29 17.17 10.67
CA GLU A 293 -28.28 18.06 10.08
C GLU A 293 -29.70 17.63 10.49
N THR A 294 -30.63 18.59 10.48
CA THR A 294 -32.06 18.30 10.52
C THR A 294 -32.67 18.41 9.12
N LEU A 295 -33.84 17.81 8.92
CA LEU A 295 -34.59 17.96 7.65
C LEU A 295 -34.86 19.43 7.28
N ALA A 296 -34.99 20.32 8.28
CA ALA A 296 -35.18 21.74 8.04
C ALA A 296 -33.92 22.42 7.47
N ASP A 297 -32.74 22.01 7.93
CA ASP A 297 -31.44 22.52 7.46
C ASP A 297 -31.20 22.07 6.00
N GLU A 298 -31.49 20.82 5.69
CA GLU A 298 -31.34 20.25 4.34
C GLU A 298 -32.25 20.98 3.32
N GLN A 299 -33.48 21.33 3.71
CA GLN A 299 -34.42 22.08 2.87
C GLN A 299 -34.02 23.54 2.66
N ALA A 300 -33.18 24.10 3.54
CA ALA A 300 -32.67 25.46 3.43
C ALA A 300 -31.41 25.57 2.54
N ASN A 301 -30.77 24.44 2.19
CA ASN A 301 -29.58 24.42 1.34
C ASN A 301 -29.88 24.81 -0.12
N THR A 302 -29.03 25.66 -0.69
CA THR A 302 -29.15 26.11 -2.10
C THR A 302 -28.71 25.05 -3.11
N HIS A 303 -27.88 24.10 -2.68
CA HIS A 303 -27.43 22.95 -3.47
C HIS A 303 -27.59 21.66 -2.66
N PRO A 304 -28.82 21.15 -2.49
CA PRO A 304 -29.05 19.97 -1.68
C PRO A 304 -28.52 18.71 -2.37
N CYS A 305 -27.79 17.90 -1.62
CA CYS A 305 -27.44 16.54 -2.02
C CYS A 305 -28.38 15.56 -1.32
N PHE A 306 -29.12 14.76 -2.10
CA PHE A 306 -30.12 13.83 -1.55
C PHE A 306 -29.69 12.36 -1.61
N SER A 307 -28.46 12.05 -2.04
CA SER A 307 -28.09 10.66 -2.39
C SER A 307 -26.72 10.24 -1.85
N GLY A 308 -26.70 9.54 -0.71
CA GLY A 308 -25.58 8.71 -0.23
C GLY A 308 -24.19 9.22 -0.61
N ALA A 309 -23.41 8.40 -1.34
CA ALA A 309 -22.11 8.79 -1.90
C ALA A 309 -22.17 9.51 -3.27
N ASN A 310 -23.37 9.75 -3.81
CA ASN A 310 -23.59 10.17 -5.20
C ASN A 310 -23.94 11.66 -5.36
N CYS A 311 -23.49 12.53 -4.46
CA CYS A 311 -23.80 13.97 -4.51
C CYS A 311 -23.42 14.68 -5.81
N PHE A 312 -22.49 14.10 -6.59
CA PHE A 312 -22.04 14.64 -7.87
C PHE A 312 -22.61 13.92 -9.10
N ALA A 313 -23.50 12.94 -8.90
CA ALA A 313 -24.26 12.38 -10.00
C ALA A 313 -25.15 13.50 -10.56
N PRO A 314 -25.13 13.78 -11.89
CA PRO A 314 -26.12 14.66 -12.47
C PRO A 314 -27.48 14.08 -12.10
N ALA A 315 -28.32 14.86 -11.43
CA ALA A 315 -29.65 14.42 -11.05
C ALA A 315 -30.28 13.78 -12.28
N GLU A 316 -30.56 12.47 -12.23
CA GLU A 316 -31.51 11.91 -13.17
C GLU A 316 -32.79 12.72 -12.93
N MET A 317 -33.10 13.62 -13.86
CA MET A 317 -34.34 14.38 -13.87
C MET A 317 -35.50 13.38 -13.95
N SER A 318 -35.87 12.81 -12.82
CA SER A 318 -36.82 11.69 -12.76
C SER A 318 -37.53 11.69 -11.42
N LYS A 319 -38.68 12.40 -11.43
CA LYS A 319 -39.95 11.94 -10.83
C LYS A 319 -40.13 12.02 -9.31
N ILE A 320 -39.79 13.13 -8.65
CA ILE A 320 -40.31 13.38 -7.28
C ILE A 320 -41.25 14.59 -7.20
N GLN A 321 -41.23 15.52 -8.17
CA GLN A 321 -42.09 16.72 -8.10
C GLN A 321 -43.43 16.67 -8.88
N SER A 322 -43.76 15.62 -9.65
CA SER A 322 -45.06 15.58 -10.37
C SER A 322 -46.18 14.74 -9.73
N SER A 323 -45.92 13.99 -8.64
CA SER A 323 -46.96 13.17 -8.01
C SER A 323 -47.76 13.87 -6.91
N LYS A 324 -47.34 15.06 -6.45
CA LYS A 324 -48.08 15.84 -5.42
C LYS A 324 -49.07 16.87 -5.99
N SER A 325 -49.24 16.95 -7.32
CA SER A 325 -50.23 17.83 -7.98
C SER A 325 -51.51 17.11 -8.44
N LYS A 326 -51.71 15.83 -8.07
CA LYS A 326 -52.94 15.07 -8.41
C LYS A 326 -53.66 14.52 -7.18
N VAL A 327 -53.76 15.31 -6.11
CA VAL A 327 -54.83 15.17 -5.10
C VAL A 327 -55.14 16.57 -4.57
N ALA A 328 -55.83 17.37 -5.37
CA ALA A 328 -56.63 18.53 -4.97
C ALA A 328 -57.60 18.86 -6.12
#